data_AF-A0A0F7FI76-F1
#
_entry.id   AF-A0A0F7FI76-F1
#
_cell.length_a   1.000
_cell.length_b   1.000
_cell.length_c   1.000
_cell.angle_alpha   90.00
_cell.angle_beta   90.00
_cell.angle_gamma   90.00
#
_symmetry.space_group_name_H-M   'P 1'
#
loop_
_entity.id
_entity.type
_entity.pdbx_description
1 polymer ?
#
loop_
_entity_poly.entity_id
_entity_poly.type
_entity_poly.pdbx_seq_one_letter_code
_entity_poly.pdbx_strand_id
1 'polypeptide(L)'
;MNRDQLARLLEIAKSLAMFEGLQPPDLITVKIDKKIPHGNTVTEGLVVDEYTNILYIEDTTIDNLVYRILAGIFYLSIWNTYMAKSPGKACELARKHFFKTLIRITGGSR
;
A
#
# COMPACT_ATOMS: atom_id res chain seq x y z
N MET A 1 -13.49 -4.59 1.56
CA MET A 1 -13.15 -3.43 2.42
C MET A 1 -14.05 -2.27 2.05
N ASN A 2 -14.62 -1.54 3.01
CA ASN A 2 -15.47 -0.39 2.69
C ASN A 2 -14.65 0.89 2.43
N ARG A 3 -15.30 1.95 1.95
CA ARG A 3 -14.64 3.20 1.54
C ARG A 3 -13.93 3.91 2.70
N ASP A 4 -14.53 3.89 3.89
CA ASP A 4 -13.99 4.54 5.09
C ASP A 4 -12.75 3.81 5.63
N GLN A 5 -12.78 2.48 5.63
CA GLN A 5 -11.64 1.64 5.97
C GLN A 5 -10.48 1.87 5.02
N LEU A 6 -10.77 1.96 3.71
CA LEU A 6 -9.75 2.25 2.71
C LEU A 6 -9.13 3.63 2.94
N ALA A 7 -9.95 4.67 3.11
CA ALA A 7 -9.45 6.03 3.37
C ALA A 7 -8.57 6.07 4.62
N ARG A 8 -9.01 5.46 5.74
CA ARG A 8 -8.23 5.37 6.97
C ARG A 8 -6.92 4.60 6.77
N LEU A 9 -6.93 3.51 6.00
CA LEU A 9 -5.74 2.73 5.70
C LEU A 9 -4.72 3.54 4.90
N LEU A 10 -5.17 4.29 3.89
CA LEU A 10 -4.30 5.16 3.10
C LEU A 10 -3.63 6.22 4.00
N GLU A 11 -4.39 6.86 4.89
CA GLU A 11 -3.84 7.85 5.83
C GLU A 11 -2.82 7.23 6.80
N ILE A 12 -3.12 6.06 7.36
CA ILE A 12 -2.17 5.34 8.22
C ILE A 12 -0.90 5.00 7.44
N ALA A 13 -1.02 4.47 6.22
CA ALA A 13 0.13 4.08 5.41
C ALA A 13 1.01 5.27 5.02
N LYS A 14 0.41 6.41 4.67
CA LYS A 14 1.15 7.66 4.41
C LYS A 14 1.90 8.14 5.65
N SER A 15 1.23 8.13 6.81
CA SER A 15 1.85 8.49 8.09
C SER A 15 3.04 7.58 8.44
N LEU A 16 2.91 6.27 8.19
CA LEU A 16 3.99 5.30 8.39
C LEU A 16 5.15 5.52 7.42
N ALA A 17 4.88 5.85 6.15
CA ALA A 17 5.93 6.21 5.19
C ALA A 17 6.75 7.42 5.68
N MET A 18 6.08 8.48 6.13
CA MET A 18 6.76 9.65 6.72
C MET A 18 7.56 9.29 7.96
N PHE A 19 7.04 8.42 8.83
CA PHE A 19 7.75 7.93 10.01
C PHE A 19 9.03 7.16 9.65
N GLU A 20 9.04 6.43 8.52
CA GLU A 20 10.23 5.76 7.99
C GLU A 20 11.16 6.71 7.20
N GLY A 21 10.88 8.02 7.20
CA GLY A 21 11.69 9.02 6.50
C GLY A 21 11.47 9.05 4.99
N LEU A 22 10.35 8.50 4.50
CA LEU A 22 10.00 8.47 3.09
C LEU A 22 8.94 9.52 2.76
N GLN A 23 9.01 10.08 1.55
CA GLN A 23 8.01 11.00 1.02
C GLN A 23 6.83 10.21 0.41
N PRO A 24 5.64 10.17 1.04
CA PRO A 24 4.49 9.51 0.45
C PRO A 24 3.97 10.24 -0.79
N PRO A 25 3.27 9.55 -1.70
CA PRO A 25 2.55 10.20 -2.79
C PRO A 25 1.35 11.03 -2.27
N ASP A 26 1.16 12.22 -2.84
CA ASP A 26 0.08 13.14 -2.46
C ASP A 26 -1.30 12.55 -2.77
N LEU A 27 -1.46 12.02 -3.98
CA LEU A 27 -2.66 11.37 -4.46
C LEU A 27 -2.38 9.89 -4.75
N ILE A 28 -3.28 9.01 -4.34
CA ILE A 28 -3.20 7.58 -4.58
C ILE A 28 -4.55 7.11 -5.09
N THR A 29 -4.55 6.40 -6.20
CA THR A 29 -5.75 5.71 -6.69
C THR A 29 -5.60 4.22 -6.45
N VAL A 30 -6.54 3.62 -5.73
CA VAL A 30 -6.57 2.17 -5.51
C VAL A 30 -7.67 1.56 -6.36
N LYS A 31 -7.30 0.60 -7.22
CA LYS A 31 -8.21 -0.18 -8.05
C LYS A 31 -8.16 -1.64 -7.59
N ILE A 32 -9.27 -2.12 -7.03
CA ILE A 32 -9.41 -3.50 -6.56
C ILE A 32 -10.26 -4.25 -7.59
N ASP A 33 -9.72 -5.31 -8.19
CA ASP A 33 -10.39 -6.09 -9.24
C ASP A 33 -9.95 -7.57 -9.20
N LYS A 34 -10.75 -8.48 -9.75
CA LYS A 34 -10.42 -9.90 -9.87
C LYS A 34 -9.27 -10.18 -10.84
N LYS A 35 -9.02 -9.26 -11.78
CA LYS A 35 -7.93 -9.35 -12.75
C LYS A 35 -7.17 -8.03 -12.76
N ILE A 36 -5.88 -8.11 -12.46
CA ILE A 36 -4.98 -6.96 -12.55
C ILE A 36 -4.20 -6.99 -13.87
N PRO A 37 -3.80 -5.83 -14.41
CA PRO A 37 -2.97 -5.76 -15.61
C PRO A 37 -1.61 -6.45 -15.39
N HIS A 38 -0.97 -6.85 -16.49
CA HIS A 38 0.44 -7.25 -16.45
C HIS A 38 1.30 -5.99 -16.31
N GLY A 39 2.33 -6.01 -15.44
CA GLY A 39 3.14 -4.82 -15.20
C GLY A 39 4.21 -5.00 -14.12
N ASN A 40 4.65 -3.88 -13.55
CA ASN A 40 5.62 -3.85 -12.44
C ASN A 40 4.99 -4.45 -11.17
N THR A 41 5.13 -5.76 -11.04
CA THR A 41 4.65 -6.51 -9.87
C THR A 41 5.55 -6.20 -8.68
N VAL A 42 5.01 -5.55 -7.65
CA VAL A 42 5.72 -5.29 -6.39
C VAL A 42 5.68 -6.53 -5.51
N THR A 43 4.51 -7.18 -5.45
CA THR A 43 4.30 -8.48 -4.81
C THR A 43 3.12 -9.16 -5.48
N GLU A 44 2.89 -10.44 -5.19
CA GLU A 44 1.79 -11.21 -5.78
C GLU A 44 0.44 -10.52 -5.55
N GLY A 45 -0.29 -10.31 -6.66
CA GLY A 45 -1.57 -9.61 -6.67
C GLY A 45 -1.49 -8.09 -6.44
N LEU A 46 -0.32 -7.48 -6.61
CA LEU A 46 -0.11 -6.03 -6.58
C LEU A 46 0.77 -5.56 -7.74
N VAL A 47 0.19 -4.75 -8.62
CA VAL A 47 0.91 -4.00 -9.65
C VAL A 47 0.83 -2.51 -9.33
N VAL A 48 1.94 -1.81 -9.47
CA VAL A 48 2.04 -0.38 -9.20
C VAL A 48 2.45 0.36 -10.47
N ASP A 49 1.75 1.46 -10.74
CA ASP A 49 2.16 2.46 -11.72
C ASP A 49 2.70 3.68 -10.96
N GLU A 50 4.02 3.80 -10.91
CA GLU A 50 4.73 4.88 -10.24
C GLU A 50 4.55 6.27 -10.87
N TYR A 51 4.14 6.35 -12.15
CA TYR A 51 3.97 7.63 -12.83
C TYR A 51 2.58 8.22 -12.61
N THR A 52 1.58 7.35 -12.43
CA THR A 52 0.18 7.76 -12.21
C THR A 52 -0.29 7.57 -10.76
N ASN A 53 0.56 7.03 -9.88
CA ASN A 53 0.25 6.70 -8.48
C ASN A 53 -0.97 5.78 -8.34
N ILE A 54 -1.08 4.80 -9.23
CA ILE A 54 -2.18 3.81 -9.21
C ILE A 54 -1.68 2.49 -8.63
N LEU A 55 -2.42 1.98 -7.63
CA LEU A 55 -2.26 0.63 -7.10
C LEU A 55 -3.34 -0.27 -7.72
N TYR A 56 -2.94 -1.23 -8.55
CA TYR A 56 -3.80 -2.30 -9.05
C TYR A 56 -3.67 -3.51 -8.13
N ILE A 57 -4.74 -3.83 -7.42
CA ILE A 57 -4.76 -4.84 -6.37
C ILE A 57 -5.76 -5.92 -6.75
N GLU A 58 -5.30 -7.17 -6.74
CA GLU A 58 -6.18 -8.30 -6.95
C GLU A 58 -7.11 -8.47 -5.74
N ASP A 59 -8.41 -8.62 -5.98
CA ASP A 59 -9.44 -8.75 -4.95
C ASP A 59 -9.28 -10.05 -4.15
N THR A 60 -9.33 -9.93 -2.82
CA THR A 60 -8.98 -11.00 -1.89
C THR A 60 -9.42 -10.67 -0.46
N THR A 61 -8.91 -11.41 0.52
CA THR A 61 -9.15 -11.20 1.94
C THR A 61 -8.63 -9.84 2.44
N ILE A 62 -9.25 -9.30 3.50
CA ILE A 62 -8.94 -7.96 4.03
C ILE A 62 -7.47 -7.83 4.46
N ASP A 63 -6.90 -8.85 5.07
CA ASP A 63 -5.50 -8.92 5.48
C ASP A 63 -4.56 -8.78 4.28
N ASN A 64 -4.82 -9.50 3.19
CA ASN A 64 -4.03 -9.36 1.96
C ASN A 64 -4.20 -7.97 1.33
N LEU A 65 -5.41 -7.41 1.33
CA LEU A 65 -5.64 -6.03 0.86
C LEU A 65 -4.84 -5.01 1.68
N VAL A 66 -4.84 -5.13 3.02
CA VAL A 66 -4.07 -4.25 3.92
C VAL A 66 -2.57 -4.35 3.61
N TYR A 67 -2.05 -5.58 3.49
CA TYR A 67 -0.64 -5.80 3.18
C TYR A 67 -0.24 -5.23 1.81
N ARG A 68 -1.03 -5.50 0.77
CA ARG A 68 -0.78 -5.03 -0.60
C ARG A 68 -0.84 -3.51 -0.70
N ILE A 69 -1.79 -2.87 -0.01
CA ILE A 69 -1.86 -1.39 0.04
C ILE A 69 -0.64 -0.82 0.76
N LEU A 70 -0.23 -1.38 1.89
CA LEU A 70 1.00 -0.95 2.58
C LEU A 70 2.23 -1.09 1.68
N ALA A 71 2.41 -2.24 1.04
CA ALA A 71 3.53 -2.49 0.14
C ALA A 71 3.53 -1.52 -1.05
N GLY A 72 2.37 -1.26 -1.65
CA GLY A 72 2.23 -0.31 -2.76
C GLY A 72 2.57 1.12 -2.35
N ILE A 73 2.11 1.55 -1.17
CA ILE A 73 2.41 2.89 -0.66
C ILE A 73 3.89 3.03 -0.33
N PHE A 74 4.50 2.07 0.37
CA PHE A 74 5.95 2.11 0.63
C PHE A 74 6.76 2.09 -0.66
N TYR A 75 6.33 1.34 -1.67
CA TYR A 75 6.99 1.32 -2.98
C TYR A 75 6.96 2.70 -3.64
N LEU A 76 5.78 3.33 -3.72
CA LEU A 76 5.63 4.69 -4.25
C LEU A 76 6.43 5.71 -3.42
N SER A 77 6.48 5.55 -2.10
CA SER A 77 7.24 6.47 -1.25
C SER A 77 8.75 6.34 -1.44
N ILE A 78 9.27 5.12 -1.60
CA ILE A 78 10.69 4.88 -1.94
C ILE A 78 11.00 5.48 -3.31
N TRP A 79 10.11 5.27 -4.28
CA TRP A 79 10.24 5.86 -5.61
C TRP A 79 10.28 7.39 -5.54
N ASN A 80 9.36 8.04 -4.85
CA ASN A 80 9.34 9.50 -4.72
C ASN A 80 10.57 10.06 -4.01
N THR A 81 11.11 9.34 -3.02
CA THR A 81 12.24 9.82 -2.22
C THR A 81 13.58 9.64 -2.94
N TYR A 82 13.76 8.50 -3.62
CA TYR A 82 15.07 8.08 -4.12
C TYR A 82 15.10 7.81 -5.63
N MET A 83 13.97 7.91 -6.34
CA MET A 83 13.80 7.49 -7.74
C MET A 83 14.26 6.05 -7.99
N ALA A 84 14.06 5.17 -7.00
CA ALA A 84 14.56 3.80 -7.00
C ALA A 84 13.42 2.78 -6.91
N LYS A 85 13.49 1.72 -7.72
CA LYS A 85 12.55 0.59 -7.67
C LYS A 85 13.07 -0.46 -6.68
N SER A 86 12.48 -0.52 -5.48
CA SER A 86 12.87 -1.49 -4.45
C SER A 86 11.67 -2.22 -3.85
N PRO A 87 11.10 -3.20 -4.59
CA PRO A 87 9.94 -3.96 -4.12
C PRO A 87 10.24 -4.75 -2.83
N GLY A 88 11.44 -5.32 -2.72
CA GLY A 88 11.87 -6.04 -1.52
C GLY A 88 11.80 -5.17 -0.26
N LYS A 89 12.34 -3.94 -0.33
CA LYS A 89 12.31 -3.00 0.80
C LYS A 89 10.90 -2.54 1.13
N ALA A 90 10.08 -2.28 0.13
CA ALA A 90 8.68 -1.93 0.32
C ALA A 90 7.90 -3.04 1.05
N CYS A 91 8.11 -4.30 0.66
CA CYS A 91 7.51 -5.45 1.33
C CYS A 91 8.03 -5.65 2.76
N GLU A 92 9.32 -5.41 3.02
CA GLU A 92 9.86 -5.45 4.39
C GLU A 92 9.19 -4.42 5.30
N LEU A 93 9.05 -3.18 4.83
CA LEU A 93 8.37 -2.12 5.58
C LEU A 93 6.88 -2.45 5.78
N ALA A 94 6.22 -2.99 4.75
CA ALA A 94 4.85 -3.46 4.87
C ALA A 94 4.71 -4.54 5.96
N ARG A 95 5.59 -5.55 5.96
CA ARG A 95 5.62 -6.61 7.00
C ARG A 95 5.84 -6.03 8.40
N LYS A 96 6.79 -5.10 8.55
CA LYS A 96 7.09 -4.43 9.82
C LYS A 96 5.85 -3.77 10.44
N HIS A 97 4.99 -3.16 9.63
CA HIS A 97 3.83 -2.39 10.10
C HIS A 97 2.49 -3.10 9.98
N PHE A 98 2.48 -4.29 9.39
CA PHE A 98 1.28 -5.01 8.98
C PHE A 98 0.29 -5.24 10.14
N PHE A 99 0.70 -5.96 11.19
CA PHE A 99 -0.20 -6.34 12.28
C PHE A 99 -0.80 -5.14 12.99
N LYS A 100 0.01 -4.11 13.27
CA LYS A 100 -0.45 -2.87 13.92
C LYS A 100 -1.48 -2.15 13.06
N THR A 101 -1.28 -2.13 11.75
CA THR A 101 -2.21 -1.49 10.80
C THR A 101 -3.50 -2.28 10.69
N LEU A 102 -3.41 -3.61 10.56
CA LEU A 102 -4.58 -4.49 10.47
C LEU A 102 -5.49 -4.30 11.69
N ILE A 103 -4.93 -4.38 12.91
CA ILE A 103 -5.68 -4.16 14.16
C ILE A 103 -6.34 -2.78 14.18
N ARG A 104 -5.67 -1.72 13.71
CA ARG A 104 -6.25 -0.36 13.68
C ARG A 104 -7.41 -0.20 12.70
N ILE A 105 -7.45 -1.00 11.65
CA ILE A 105 -8.51 -0.97 10.62
C ILE A 105 -9.68 -1.90 10.99
N THR A 106 -9.41 -3.04 11.63
CA THR A 106 -10.44 -4.03 11.99
C THR A 106 -10.96 -3.87 13.42
N GLY A 107 -10.12 -3.45 14.36
CA GLY A 107 -10.41 -3.37 15.78
C GLY A 107 -11.04 -2.04 16.19
N GLY A 108 -12.15 -1.66 15.54
CA GLY A 108 -12.84 -0.39 15.73
C GLY A 108 -12.83 0.13 17.18
N SER A 109 -12.66 1.45 17.30
CA SER A 109 -12.64 2.24 18.53
C SER A 109 -13.40 1.57 19.69
N ARG A 110 -12.65 0.94 20.60
CA ARG A 110 -13.12 0.76 21.97
C ARG A 110 -12.67 1.97 22.78
#